data_AF-A0A559J1F4-F1
#
_entry.id   AF-A0A559J1F4-F1
#
_cell.length_a   1.000
_cell.length_b   1.000
_cell.length_c   1.000
_cell.angle_alpha   90.00
_cell.angle_beta   90.00
_cell.angle_gamma   90.00
#
_symmetry.space_group_name_H-M   'P 1'
#
loop_
_entity.id
_entity.type
_entity.pdbx_description
1 polymer ?
#
loop_
_entity_poly.entity_id
_entity_poly.type
_entity_poly.pdbx_seq_one_letter_code
_entity_poly.pdbx_strand_id
1 'polypeptide(L)'
;MLQSSIVYYQDPLISYYKNVASADECQQLIDLATGKLVPSVVASHNAVGLSQSRISEQASFEHASSEIVRRVTSRIEDIVCQPLSRAEPVQIVKYPFGGKVDPHYDTFDPVSPTG
;
A
#
# COMPACT_ATOMS: atom_id res chain seq x y z
N MET A 1 -7.45 7.57 -20.95
CA MET A 1 -6.19 7.39 -21.71
C MET A 1 -5.24 6.64 -20.79
N LEU A 2 -4.66 5.53 -21.25
CA LEU A 2 -3.66 4.79 -20.48
C LEU A 2 -2.46 5.71 -20.22
N GLN A 3 -2.09 5.89 -18.95
CA GLN A 3 -0.91 6.66 -18.57
C GLN A 3 0.33 5.96 -19.11
N SER A 4 1.22 6.69 -19.78
CA SER A 4 2.50 6.14 -20.23
C SER A 4 3.38 5.78 -19.02
N SER A 5 3.96 4.58 -19.01
CA SER A 5 4.87 4.10 -17.98
C SER A 5 6.31 3.97 -18.50
N ILE A 6 7.25 3.96 -17.57
CA ILE A 6 8.65 3.60 -17.82
C ILE A 6 8.85 2.18 -17.30
N VAL A 7 9.26 1.25 -18.16
CA VAL A 7 9.58 -0.12 -17.75
C VAL A 7 11.05 -0.17 -17.29
N TYR A 8 11.27 -0.45 -16.01
CA TYR A 8 12.61 -0.62 -15.43
C TYR A 8 13.12 -2.06 -15.57
N TYR A 9 12.23 -3.04 -15.48
CA TYR A 9 12.57 -4.45 -15.59
C TYR A 9 11.40 -5.22 -16.21
N GLN A 10 11.70 -6.28 -16.98
CA GLN A 10 10.68 -7.04 -17.72
C GLN A 10 10.27 -8.33 -16.99
N ASP A 11 11.18 -8.96 -16.25
CA ASP A 11 10.93 -10.23 -15.58
C ASP A 11 11.69 -10.36 -14.24
N PRO A 12 11.10 -9.94 -13.10
CA PRO A 12 9.71 -9.52 -12.97
C PRO A 12 9.42 -8.15 -13.61
N LEU A 13 8.17 -7.93 -14.04
CA LEU A 13 7.74 -6.65 -14.58
C LEU A 13 7.79 -5.58 -13.48
N ILE A 14 8.65 -4.59 -13.64
CA ILE A 14 8.74 -3.41 -12.78
C ILE A 14 8.53 -2.18 -13.65
N SER A 15 7.39 -1.50 -13.47
CA SER A 15 7.00 -0.32 -14.24
C SER A 15 6.72 0.86 -13.33
N TYR A 16 7.11 2.05 -13.78
CA TYR A 16 6.92 3.30 -13.07
C TYR A 16 5.97 4.24 -13.80
N TYR A 17 4.97 4.71 -13.07
CA TYR A 17 3.93 5.62 -13.53
C TYR A 17 4.12 6.98 -12.86
N LYS A 18 4.31 8.04 -13.66
CA LYS A 18 4.46 9.40 -13.13
C LYS A 18 3.10 9.99 -12.81
N ASN A 19 3.03 10.79 -11.74
CA ASN A 19 1.85 11.59 -11.39
C ASN A 19 0.57 10.76 -11.24
N VAL A 20 0.66 9.59 -10.60
CA VAL A 20 -0.52 8.77 -10.25
C VAL A 20 -1.44 9.52 -9.29
N ALA A 21 -0.87 10.26 -8.34
CA ALA A 21 -1.55 11.21 -7.46
C ALA A 21 -0.85 12.57 -7.52
N SER A 22 -1.63 13.65 -7.40
CA SER A 22 -1.12 15.01 -7.29
C SER A 22 -0.64 15.31 -5.88
N ALA A 23 0.11 16.41 -5.70
CA ALA A 23 0.58 16.84 -4.38
C ALA A 23 -0.58 17.09 -3.40
N ASP A 24 -1.66 17.72 -3.86
CA ASP A 24 -2.86 17.99 -3.05
C ASP A 24 -3.58 16.70 -2.63
N GLU A 25 -3.61 15.70 -3.52
CA GLU A 25 -4.19 14.39 -3.24
C GLU A 25 -3.33 13.62 -2.22
N CYS A 26 -2.00 13.68 -2.37
CA CYS A 26 -1.08 13.12 -1.38
C CYS A 26 -1.27 13.78 -0.01
N GLN A 27 -1.41 15.10 0.06
CA GLN A 27 -1.65 15.80 1.32
C GLN A 27 -2.99 15.40 1.96
N GLN A 28 -4.06 15.30 1.16
CA GLN A 28 -5.36 14.84 1.66
C GLN A 28 -5.32 13.42 2.24
N LEU A 29 -4.54 12.51 1.64
CA LEU A 29 -4.32 11.16 2.17
C LEU A 29 -3.56 11.21 3.50
N ILE A 30 -2.51 12.03 3.60
CA ILE A 30 -1.75 12.23 4.85
C ILE A 30 -2.67 12.78 5.94
N ASP A 31 -3.47 13.81 5.65
CA ASP A 31 -4.41 14.41 6.59
C ASP A 31 -5.47 13.39 7.03
N LEU A 32 -5.98 12.57 6.10
CA LEU A 32 -6.93 11.50 6.40
C LEU A 32 -6.38 10.47 7.40
N ALA A 33 -5.10 10.12 7.30
CA ALA A 33 -4.42 9.17 8.18
C ALA A 33 -3.97 9.77 9.52
N THR A 34 -3.81 11.10 9.59
CA THR A 34 -3.33 11.78 10.78
C THR A 34 -4.23 11.49 11.98
N GLY A 35 -3.64 11.03 13.08
CA GLY A 35 -4.35 10.63 14.29
C GLY A 35 -4.97 9.21 14.27
N LYS A 36 -4.84 8.47 13.15
CA LYS A 36 -5.35 7.08 13.01
C LYS A 36 -4.24 6.05 12.84
N LEU A 37 -3.00 6.51 12.68
CA LEU A 37 -1.83 5.64 12.51
C LEU A 37 -1.56 4.86 13.79
N VAL A 38 -1.37 3.54 13.65
CA VAL A 38 -0.95 2.65 14.73
C VAL A 38 0.35 1.95 14.34
N PRO A 39 1.20 1.54 15.30
CA PRO A 39 2.40 0.76 14.99
C PRO A 39 2.06 -0.46 14.14
N SER A 40 2.79 -0.63 13.03
CA SER A 40 2.62 -1.77 12.14
C SER A 40 3.06 -3.04 12.84
N VAL A 41 2.20 -4.05 12.82
CA VAL A 41 2.48 -5.38 13.36
C VAL A 41 2.69 -6.35 12.21
N VAL A 42 3.60 -7.31 12.40
CA VAL A 42 3.82 -8.39 11.44
C VAL A 42 3.12 -9.63 11.98
N ALA A 43 2.31 -10.27 11.14
CA ALA A 43 1.76 -11.59 11.44
C ALA A 43 2.86 -12.63 11.25
N SER A 44 3.11 -13.44 12.27
CA SER A 44 3.94 -14.64 12.21
C SER A 44 3.09 -15.86 12.56
N HIS A 45 3.54 -17.06 12.21
CA HIS A 45 2.81 -18.32 12.46
C HIS A 45 2.29 -18.49 13.90
N ASN A 46 2.92 -17.84 14.88
CA ASN A 46 2.61 -18.01 16.31
C ASN A 46 2.07 -16.75 17.00
N ALA A 47 2.17 -15.57 16.38
CA ALA A 47 1.73 -14.31 17.00
C ALA A 47 1.68 -13.14 16.00
N VAL A 48 0.80 -12.18 16.29
CA VAL A 48 0.84 -10.82 15.72
C VAL A 48 1.57 -9.92 16.72
N GLY A 49 2.62 -9.22 16.28
CA GLY A 49 3.39 -8.37 17.18
C GLY A 49 4.29 -7.37 16.46
N LEU A 50 4.91 -6.50 17.27
CA LEU A 50 5.94 -5.58 16.79
C LEU A 50 7.15 -6.38 16.28
N SER A 51 7.70 -5.96 15.15
CA SER A 51 8.87 -6.60 14.54
C SER A 51 10.02 -5.61 14.37
N GLN A 52 11.24 -6.09 14.56
CA GLN A 52 12.44 -5.32 14.18
C GLN A 52 12.63 -5.25 12.65
N SER A 53 11.95 -6.11 11.88
CA SER A 53 11.97 -6.09 10.42
C SER A 53 10.99 -5.08 9.81
N ARG A 54 10.05 -4.55 10.61
CA ARG A 54 9.08 -3.54 10.17
C ARG A 54 8.87 -2.51 11.27
N ILE A 55 9.43 -1.33 11.06
CA ILE A 55 9.33 -0.17 11.95
C ILE A 55 8.60 0.92 11.18
N SER A 56 7.27 0.86 11.22
CA SER A 56 6.36 1.81 10.56
C SER A 56 5.08 1.99 11.35
N GLU A 57 4.32 3.03 11.05
CA GLU A 57 2.96 3.24 11.52
C GLU A 57 2.02 3.16 10.31
N GLN A 58 0.82 2.59 10.46
CA GLN A 58 -0.12 2.46 9.35
C GLN A 58 -1.58 2.71 9.76
N ALA A 59 -2.39 3.08 8.78
CA ALA A 59 -3.85 3.11 8.86
C ALA A 59 -4.44 2.56 7.56
N SER A 60 -5.50 1.73 7.68
CA SER A 60 -6.17 1.11 6.53
C SER A 60 -7.53 1.74 6.27
N PHE A 61 -7.88 1.90 5.00
CA PHE A 61 -9.11 2.55 4.55
C PHE A 61 -9.79 1.75 3.44
N GLU A 62 -11.07 1.45 3.64
CA GLU A 62 -11.90 0.86 2.57
C GLU A 62 -11.97 1.80 1.36
N HIS A 63 -12.01 1.23 0.15
CA HIS A 63 -11.93 2.02 -1.09
C HIS A 63 -13.00 3.10 -1.22
N ALA A 64 -14.19 2.88 -0.64
CA ALA A 64 -15.30 3.83 -0.66
C ALA A 64 -15.45 4.67 0.63
N SER A 65 -14.51 4.55 1.59
CA SER A 65 -14.60 5.23 2.89
C SER A 65 -14.41 6.75 2.81
N SER A 66 -13.79 7.24 1.73
CA SER A 66 -13.54 8.66 1.50
C SER A 66 -13.44 8.93 0.00
N GLU A 67 -13.84 10.14 -0.43
CA GLU A 67 -13.79 10.53 -1.83
C GLU A 67 -12.36 10.50 -2.38
N ILE A 68 -11.38 10.94 -1.59
CA ILE A 68 -9.97 10.95 -2.02
C ILE A 68 -9.44 9.53 -2.21
N VAL A 69 -9.78 8.61 -1.29
CA VAL A 69 -9.37 7.20 -1.38
C VAL A 69 -9.94 6.59 -2.66
N ARG A 70 -11.25 6.73 -2.87
CA ARG A 70 -11.94 6.20 -4.06
C ARG A 70 -11.33 6.72 -5.35
N ARG A 71 -11.04 8.02 -5.43
CA ARG A 71 -10.49 8.67 -6.63
C ARG A 71 -9.09 8.14 -6.96
N VAL A 72 -8.24 7.97 -5.95
CA VAL A 72 -6.87 7.44 -6.13
C VAL A 72 -6.93 5.95 -6.48
N THR A 73 -7.74 5.15 -5.79
CA THR A 73 -7.82 3.71 -6.05
C THR A 73 -8.42 3.39 -7.40
N SER A 74 -9.43 4.13 -7.87
CA SER A 74 -9.96 3.95 -9.23
C SER A 74 -8.90 4.21 -10.31
N ARG A 75 -8.00 5.19 -10.12
CA ARG A 75 -6.86 5.36 -11.04
C ARG A 75 -5.88 4.18 -10.99
N ILE A 76 -5.68 3.58 -9.81
CA ILE A 76 -4.81 2.40 -9.67
C ILE A 76 -5.45 1.17 -10.32
N GLU A 77 -6.77 0.98 -10.19
CA GLU A 77 -7.54 -0.07 -10.89
C GLU A 77 -7.36 0.01 -12.41
N ASP A 78 -7.43 1.21 -12.98
CA ASP A 78 -7.17 1.44 -14.41
C ASP A 78 -5.71 1.10 -14.81
N ILE A 79 -4.74 1.39 -13.95
CA ILE A 79 -3.31 1.11 -14.20
C ILE A 79 -3.01 -0.39 -14.12
N VAL A 80 -3.50 -1.06 -13.07
CA VAL A 80 -3.23 -2.47 -12.78
C VAL A 80 -4.13 -3.40 -13.60
N CYS A 81 -5.21 -2.88 -14.19
CA CYS A 81 -6.21 -3.65 -14.94
C CYS A 81 -6.83 -4.77 -14.09
N GLN A 82 -7.06 -4.50 -12.79
CA GLN A 82 -7.72 -5.42 -11.86
C GLN A 82 -8.77 -4.67 -11.05
N PRO A 83 -9.96 -5.27 -10.82
CA PRO A 83 -11.03 -4.59 -10.13
C PRO A 83 -10.71 -4.36 -8.65
N LEU A 84 -11.16 -3.24 -8.09
CA LEU A 84 -10.99 -2.94 -6.66
C LEU A 84 -11.60 -3.99 -5.73
N SER A 85 -12.58 -4.78 -6.20
CA SER A 85 -13.14 -5.89 -5.41
C SER A 85 -12.15 -7.03 -5.11
N ARG A 86 -10.99 -7.03 -5.77
CA ARG A 86 -9.89 -7.98 -5.51
C ARG A 86 -8.74 -7.35 -4.71
N ALA A 87 -8.80 -6.05 -4.44
CA ALA A 87 -7.78 -5.35 -3.69
C ALA A 87 -8.10 -5.38 -2.19
N GLU A 88 -7.05 -5.42 -1.37
CA GLU A 88 -7.16 -5.13 0.06
C GLU A 88 -7.45 -3.63 0.28
N PRO A 89 -7.97 -3.25 1.46
CA PRO A 89 -8.10 -1.83 1.83
C PRO A 89 -6.79 -1.07 1.67
N VAL A 90 -6.87 0.21 1.29
CA VAL A 90 -5.68 1.05 1.09
C VAL A 90 -4.97 1.26 2.41
N GLN A 91 -3.67 0.97 2.43
CA GLN A 91 -2.81 1.25 3.57
C GLN A 91 -2.05 2.55 3.35
N ILE A 92 -2.17 3.47 4.30
CA ILE A 92 -1.31 4.66 4.40
C ILE A 92 -0.25 4.35 5.44
N VAL A 93 1.01 4.32 5.02
CA VAL A 93 2.15 3.92 5.84
C VAL A 93 3.09 5.09 6.05
N LYS A 94 3.51 5.31 7.30
CA LYS A 94 4.46 6.33 7.71
C LYS A 94 5.69 5.67 8.31
N TYR A 95 6.87 6.08 7.83
CA TYR A 95 8.15 5.69 8.42
C TYR A 95 8.64 6.82 9.33
N PRO A 96 8.75 6.60 10.66
CA PRO A 96 9.39 7.56 11.55
C PRO A 96 10.91 7.64 11.25
N PHE A 97 11.62 8.51 11.95
CA PHE A 97 13.08 8.53 11.88
C PHE A 97 13.65 7.15 12.28
N GLY A 98 14.48 6.56 11.42
CA GLY A 98 14.98 5.19 11.59
C GLY A 98 13.95 4.08 11.26
N GLY A 99 12.75 4.45 10.81
CA GLY A 99 11.73 3.54 10.33
C GLY A 99 12.17 2.80 9.06
N LYS A 100 11.74 1.54 8.93
CA LYS A 100 12.14 0.66 7.83
C LYS A 100 11.15 -0.46 7.58
N VAL A 101 11.27 -1.10 6.43
CA VAL A 101 10.78 -2.45 6.17
C VAL A 101 11.90 -3.24 5.50
N ASP A 102 12.25 -4.39 6.06
CA ASP A 102 13.25 -5.28 5.44
C ASP A 102 12.67 -5.92 4.17
N PRO A 103 13.51 -6.38 3.23
CA PRO A 103 13.05 -7.04 2.00
C PRO A 103 12.12 -8.22 2.30
N HIS A 104 10.99 -8.28 1.60
CA HIS A 104 9.97 -9.32 1.75
C HIS A 104 9.21 -9.51 0.42
N TYR A 105 8.42 -10.58 0.35
CA TYR A 105 7.42 -10.77 -0.70
C TYR A 105 6.09 -10.15 -0.24
N ASP A 106 5.38 -9.53 -1.18
CA ASP A 106 4.02 -9.03 -0.95
C ASP A 106 2.99 -10.16 -1.00
N THR A 107 3.36 -11.34 -1.52
CA THR A 107 2.52 -12.54 -1.54
C THR A 107 2.68 -13.35 -0.26
N PHE A 108 1.62 -14.06 0.14
CA PHE A 108 1.70 -15.07 1.18
C PHE A 108 2.47 -16.31 0.72
N ASP A 109 3.04 -17.04 1.67
CA ASP A 109 3.53 -18.39 1.43
C ASP A 109 2.32 -19.29 1.11
N PRO A 110 2.23 -19.91 -0.08
CA PRO A 110 1.08 -20.72 -0.49
C PRO A 110 0.89 -21.99 0.34
N VAL A 111 1.84 -22.32 1.23
CA VAL A 111 1.79 -23.48 2.13
C VAL A 111 1.49 -23.06 3.58
N SER A 112 1.46 -21.76 3.89
CA SER A 112 1.13 -21.27 5.23
C SER A 112 -0.38 -21.41 5.50
N PRO A 113 -0.83 -21.83 6.70
CA PRO A 113 -2.26 -21.84 7.04
C PRO A 113 -2.90 -20.44 7.07
N THR A 114 -2.10 -19.38 7.02
CA THR A 114 -2.55 -17.98 6.90
C THR A 114 -2.42 -17.44 5.46
N GLY A 115 -2.14 -18.31 4.48
CA GLY A 115 -2.05 -18.04 3.05
C GLY A 115 -2.89 -19.03 2.24
#